data_AF-A0A232FEY4-F1
#
_entry.id   AF-A0A232FEY4-F1
#
_cell.length_a   1.000
_cell.length_b   1.000
_cell.length_c   1.000
_cell.angle_alpha   90.00
_cell.angle_beta   90.00
_cell.angle_gamma   90.00
#
_symmetry.space_group_name_H-M   'P 1'
#
loop_
_entity.id
_entity.type
_entity.pdbx_description
1 polymer ?
#
loop_
_entity_poly.entity_id
_entity_poly.type
_entity_poly.pdbx_seq_one_letter_code
_entity_poly.pdbx_strand_id
1 'polypeptide(L)'
;MERNRGVKRLRRIMMLQVTWIRRKKDHQLLTVGLTTYASDERFQARHFQHSEDWTLQIKFVQPRDAGMYECQVSTHPPTSIFLFLEVVEARAEISGPSEKFVRPGSTLQLHCLVKKSTEQPSFLFWFHNSRMINYDVEQGVNVSTDLMARESWLEVPRASGRHSGNYTCEASNATPARVFVHIFNGDNPAAMQHSLASSPSVIACSALMTLSTALKLALQHVYVYAGS
;
A
#
# COMPACT_ATOMS: atom_id res chain seq x y z
N MET A 1 -61.82 -45.27 2.32
CA MET A 1 -61.06 -44.86 1.11
C MET A 1 -61.06 -43.33 1.11
N GLU A 2 -60.24 -42.74 1.97
CA GLU A 2 -58.92 -42.17 1.69
C GLU A 2 -59.01 -40.64 1.56
N ARG A 3 -58.71 -39.98 2.67
CA ARG A 3 -58.72 -38.53 2.86
C ARG A 3 -57.56 -37.96 2.04
N ASN A 4 -57.87 -37.27 0.94
CA ASN A 4 -56.92 -36.54 0.10
C ASN A 4 -56.03 -35.63 0.96
N ARG A 5 -54.82 -36.09 1.28
CA ARG A 5 -53.76 -35.25 1.83
C ARG A 5 -53.19 -34.43 0.69
N GLY A 6 -53.63 -33.19 0.57
CA GLY A 6 -52.99 -32.21 -0.30
C GLY A 6 -51.54 -32.00 0.12
N VAL A 7 -50.60 -32.60 -0.60
CA VAL A 7 -49.19 -32.24 -0.49
C VAL A 7 -49.01 -30.90 -1.18
N LYS A 8 -49.16 -29.79 -0.43
CA LYS A 8 -48.69 -28.49 -0.87
C LYS A 8 -47.16 -28.52 -0.84
N ARG A 9 -46.54 -28.76 -1.99
CA ARG A 9 -45.11 -28.51 -2.19
C ARG A 9 -44.91 -27.00 -2.06
N LEU A 10 -44.50 -26.54 -0.88
CA LEU A 10 -43.98 -25.19 -0.70
C LEU A 10 -42.81 -25.05 -1.66
N ARG A 11 -43.02 -24.34 -2.77
CA ARG A 11 -41.91 -23.73 -3.51
C ARG A 11 -41.34 -22.68 -2.55
N ARG A 12 -40.42 -23.12 -1.68
CA ARG A 12 -39.54 -22.21 -0.97
C ARG A 12 -38.79 -21.49 -2.08
N ILE A 13 -39.14 -20.24 -2.34
CA ILE A 13 -38.28 -19.36 -3.13
C ILE A 13 -37.01 -19.25 -2.28
N MET A 14 -36.06 -20.17 -2.47
CA MET A 14 -34.75 -20.07 -1.87
C MET A 14 -34.08 -18.93 -2.59
N MET A 15 -34.18 -17.72 -2.01
CA MET A 15 -33.19 -16.69 -2.29
C MET A 15 -31.84 -17.28 -1.90
N LEU A 16 -30.94 -17.43 -2.88
CA LEU A 16 -29.58 -17.87 -2.61
C LEU A 16 -28.94 -16.85 -1.66
N GLN A 17 -28.28 -17.34 -0.63
CA GLN A 17 -27.66 -16.52 0.39
C GLN A 17 -26.14 -16.51 0.16
N VAL A 18 -25.56 -15.31 0.22
CA VAL A 18 -24.11 -15.12 0.13
C VAL A 18 -23.51 -15.03 1.52
N THR A 19 -22.41 -15.74 1.74
CA THR A 19 -21.71 -15.84 3.02
C THR A 19 -20.26 -15.43 2.82
N TRP A 20 -19.76 -14.54 3.69
CA TRP A 20 -18.35 -14.17 3.70
C TRP A 20 -17.63 -14.88 4.83
N ILE A 21 -16.52 -15.53 4.50
CA ILE A 21 -15.72 -16.33 5.42
C ILE A 21 -14.26 -15.89 5.30
N ARG A 22 -13.60 -15.69 6.44
CA ARG A 22 -12.16 -15.48 6.50
C ARG A 22 -11.45 -16.81 6.72
N ARG A 23 -10.67 -17.25 5.75
CA ARG A 23 -9.90 -18.50 5.79
C ARG A 23 -8.64 -18.30 6.63
N LYS A 24 -8.81 -18.38 7.95
CA LYS A 24 -7.74 -18.57 8.96
C LYS A 24 -7.77 -20.03 9.46
N LYS A 25 -7.02 -20.36 10.53
CA LYS A 25 -6.97 -21.72 11.11
C LYS A 25 -8.37 -22.33 11.32
N ASP A 26 -9.32 -21.54 11.83
CA ASP A 26 -10.65 -22.04 12.23
C ASP A 26 -11.81 -21.60 11.33
N HIS A 27 -11.57 -21.06 10.13
CA HIS A 27 -12.62 -20.58 9.21
C HIS A 27 -13.61 -19.62 9.90
N GLN A 28 -13.20 -18.36 10.05
CA GLN A 28 -14.01 -17.39 10.77
C GLN A 28 -15.16 -16.90 9.89
N LEU A 29 -16.40 -17.15 10.32
CA LEU A 29 -17.59 -16.60 9.70
C LEU A 29 -17.65 -15.09 9.89
N LEU A 30 -17.79 -14.33 8.79
CA LEU A 30 -17.88 -12.87 8.85
C LEU A 30 -19.31 -12.39 8.72
N THR A 31 -20.00 -12.78 7.66
CA THR A 31 -21.37 -12.35 7.39
C THR A 31 -22.17 -13.45 6.71
N VAL A 32 -23.49 -13.46 6.91
CA VAL A 32 -24.43 -14.30 6.15
C VAL A 32 -25.56 -13.41 5.65
N GLY A 33 -25.66 -13.25 4.33
CA GLY A 33 -26.45 -12.17 3.73
C GLY A 33 -25.94 -10.81 4.23
N LEU A 34 -26.86 -9.94 4.64
CA LEU A 34 -26.56 -8.62 5.19
C LEU A 34 -26.22 -8.63 6.70
N THR A 35 -26.37 -9.77 7.37
CA THR A 35 -26.14 -9.88 8.82
C THR A 35 -24.66 -10.18 9.10
N THR A 36 -24.03 -9.35 9.93
CA THR A 36 -22.66 -9.57 10.41
C THR A 36 -22.65 -10.51 11.62
N TYR A 37 -21.77 -11.51 11.58
CA TYR A 37 -21.49 -12.48 12.66
C TYR A 37 -20.07 -12.35 13.23
N ALA A 38 -19.16 -11.69 12.51
CA ALA A 38 -17.84 -11.36 13.04
C ALA A 38 -17.97 -10.53 14.33
N SER A 39 -17.11 -10.81 15.32
CA SER A 39 -16.99 -9.99 16.53
C SER A 39 -16.45 -8.58 16.25
N ASP A 40 -15.77 -8.38 15.12
CA ASP A 40 -15.23 -7.10 14.69
C ASP A 40 -16.26 -6.38 13.80
N GLU A 41 -16.81 -5.27 14.29
CA GLU A 41 -17.87 -4.48 13.63
C GLU A 41 -17.41 -3.81 12.32
N ARG A 42 -16.11 -3.81 12.03
CA ARG A 42 -15.56 -3.28 10.78
C ARG A 42 -15.96 -4.11 9.57
N PHE A 43 -16.29 -5.39 9.75
CA PHE A 43 -16.74 -6.29 8.69
C PHE A 43 -18.24 -6.12 8.44
N GLN A 44 -18.62 -5.69 7.24
CA GLN A 44 -20.01 -5.43 6.88
C GLN A 44 -20.28 -5.93 5.46
N ALA A 45 -21.39 -6.63 5.25
CA ALA A 45 -21.84 -6.97 3.91
C ALA A 45 -22.65 -5.82 3.31
N ARG A 46 -22.38 -5.49 2.05
CA ARG A 46 -23.11 -4.50 1.26
C ARG A 46 -23.68 -5.20 0.03
N HIS A 47 -24.97 -4.94 -0.21
CA HIS A 47 -25.70 -5.43 -1.37
C HIS A 47 -26.68 -4.33 -1.80
N PHE A 48 -26.61 -3.94 -3.07
CA PHE A 48 -27.51 -2.94 -3.63
C PHE A 48 -28.77 -3.63 -4.16
N GLN A 49 -29.93 -3.01 -3.95
CA GLN A 49 -31.19 -3.53 -4.47
C GLN A 49 -31.09 -3.67 -6.00
N HIS A 50 -31.43 -4.85 -6.52
CA HIS A 50 -31.34 -5.22 -7.95
C HIS A 50 -29.93 -5.39 -8.53
N SER A 51 -28.87 -5.41 -7.70
CA SER A 51 -27.54 -5.85 -8.13
C SER A 51 -27.35 -7.33 -7.84
N GLU A 52 -26.50 -8.01 -8.61
CA GLU A 52 -26.00 -9.35 -8.28
C GLU A 52 -24.73 -9.28 -7.40
N ASP A 53 -24.19 -8.08 -7.20
CA ASP A 53 -22.96 -7.86 -6.47
C ASP A 53 -23.18 -7.93 -4.96
N TRP A 54 -22.34 -8.74 -4.31
CA TRP A 54 -22.23 -8.81 -2.86
C TRP A 54 -20.81 -8.42 -2.47
N THR A 55 -20.68 -7.32 -1.72
CA THR A 55 -19.38 -6.77 -1.34
C THR A 55 -19.15 -6.93 0.15
N LEU A 56 -17.98 -7.47 0.53
CA LEU A 56 -17.49 -7.36 1.90
C LEU A 56 -16.77 -6.03 2.07
N GLN A 57 -17.34 -5.16 2.89
CA GLN A 57 -16.70 -3.92 3.33
C GLN A 57 -15.93 -4.18 4.62
N ILE A 58 -14.66 -3.78 4.64
CA ILE A 58 -13.81 -3.77 5.84
C ILE A 58 -13.43 -2.32 6.11
N LYS A 59 -13.88 -1.75 7.22
CA LYS A 59 -13.51 -0.38 7.61
C LYS A 59 -12.12 -0.35 8.24
N PHE A 60 -11.38 0.74 8.03
CA PHE A 60 -10.04 0.96 8.63
C PHE A 60 -9.13 -0.26 8.48
N VAL A 61 -8.89 -0.67 7.24
CA VAL A 61 -8.16 -1.89 6.91
C VAL A 61 -6.74 -1.83 7.47
N GLN A 62 -6.31 -2.91 8.11
CA GLN A 62 -4.98 -2.99 8.70
C GLN A 62 -4.15 -4.12 8.07
N PRO A 63 -2.82 -4.11 8.15
CA PRO A 63 -1.98 -5.18 7.60
C PRO A 63 -2.38 -6.57 8.09
N ARG A 64 -2.85 -6.66 9.35
CA ARG A 64 -3.35 -7.91 9.94
C ARG A 64 -4.62 -8.45 9.29
N ASP A 65 -5.32 -7.67 8.47
CA ASP A 65 -6.52 -8.07 7.74
C ASP A 65 -6.18 -8.82 6.45
N ALA A 66 -4.94 -8.74 5.97
CA ALA A 66 -4.47 -9.50 4.82
C ALA A 66 -4.71 -11.01 4.98
N GLY A 67 -4.89 -11.69 3.85
CA GLY A 67 -5.06 -13.14 3.80
C GLY A 67 -6.24 -13.58 2.91
N MET A 68 -6.59 -14.85 3.04
CA MET A 68 -7.59 -15.48 2.19
C MET A 68 -9.02 -15.28 2.72
N TYR A 69 -9.91 -14.87 1.83
CA TYR A 69 -11.34 -14.73 2.05
C TYR A 69 -12.10 -15.58 1.05
N GLU A 70 -13.27 -16.01 1.44
CA GLU A 70 -14.18 -16.81 0.63
C GLU A 70 -15.55 -16.15 0.62
N CYS A 71 -16.09 -15.99 -0.58
CA CYS A 71 -17.49 -15.69 -0.84
C CYS A 71 -18.17 -16.99 -1.23
N GLN A 72 -19.09 -17.47 -0.39
CA GLN A 72 -19.79 -18.73 -0.59
C GLN A 72 -21.27 -18.47 -0.86
N VAL A 73 -21.80 -19.06 -1.93
CA VAL A 73 -23.21 -19.01 -2.30
C VAL A 73 -23.89 -20.32 -1.88
N SER A 74 -25.08 -20.23 -1.29
CA SER A 74 -25.85 -21.36 -0.75
C SER A 74 -26.52 -22.25 -1.84
N THR A 75 -25.86 -22.47 -2.96
CA THR A 75 -26.28 -23.42 -4.00
C THR A 75 -26.12 -24.87 -3.52
N HIS A 76 -26.65 -25.83 -4.28
CA HIS A 76 -26.41 -27.25 -4.03
C HIS A 76 -25.75 -27.89 -5.26
N PRO A 77 -24.45 -28.22 -5.21
CA PRO A 77 -23.51 -27.99 -4.09
C PRO A 77 -23.16 -26.50 -3.89
N PRO A 78 -22.64 -26.09 -2.71
CA PRO A 78 -22.25 -24.71 -2.48
C PRO A 78 -21.13 -24.28 -3.42
N THR A 79 -21.28 -23.11 -4.01
CA THR A 79 -20.29 -22.52 -4.91
C THR A 79 -19.48 -21.47 -4.15
N SER A 80 -18.16 -21.53 -4.25
CA SER A 80 -17.25 -20.61 -3.54
C SER A 80 -16.35 -19.87 -4.51
N ILE A 81 -16.12 -18.59 -4.22
CA ILE A 81 -15.11 -17.74 -4.84
C ILE A 81 -14.07 -17.42 -3.78
N PHE A 82 -12.80 -17.65 -4.09
CA PHE A 82 -11.67 -17.37 -3.20
C PHE A 82 -10.91 -16.14 -3.66
N LEU A 83 -10.57 -15.29 -2.70
CA LEU A 83 -9.85 -14.06 -2.96
C LEU A 83 -8.80 -13.79 -1.89
N PHE A 84 -7.64 -13.36 -2.34
CA PHE A 84 -6.53 -13.01 -1.47
C PHE A 84 -6.50 -11.50 -1.30
N LEU A 85 -6.77 -11.03 -0.08
CA LEU A 85 -6.66 -9.63 0.28
C LEU A 85 -5.20 -9.31 0.61
N GLU A 86 -4.60 -8.46 -0.21
CA GLU A 86 -3.30 -7.85 0.07
C GLU A 86 -3.51 -6.45 0.60
N VAL A 87 -2.98 -6.19 1.81
CA VAL A 87 -3.07 -4.88 2.45
C VAL A 87 -1.74 -4.17 2.29
N VAL A 88 -1.78 -3.01 1.64
CA VAL A 88 -0.59 -2.22 1.34
C VAL A 88 -0.68 -0.89 2.09
N GLU A 89 0.34 -0.58 2.90
CA GLU A 89 0.43 0.69 3.60
C GLU A 89 0.99 1.78 2.69
N ALA A 90 0.38 2.97 2.76
CA ALA A 90 0.88 4.17 2.12
C ALA A 90 2.21 4.58 2.76
N ARG A 91 3.17 4.98 1.94
CA ARG A 91 4.50 5.42 2.40
C ARG A 91 5.00 6.61 1.58
N ALA A 92 5.60 7.57 2.25
CA ALA A 92 6.44 8.56 1.61
C ALA A 92 7.71 7.88 1.07
N GLU A 93 8.27 8.41 -0.01
CA GLU A 93 9.54 7.98 -0.58
C GLU A 93 10.31 9.23 -1.01
N ILE A 94 11.54 9.39 -0.51
CA ILE A 94 12.43 10.47 -0.95
C ILE A 94 13.31 9.94 -2.08
N SER A 95 13.29 10.60 -3.22
CA SER A 95 14.03 10.20 -4.42
C SER A 95 15.54 10.19 -4.18
N GLY A 96 16.19 9.07 -4.48
CA GLY A 96 17.63 8.89 -4.39
C GLY A 96 18.07 7.95 -3.25
N PRO A 97 19.36 7.94 -2.92
CA PRO A 97 19.91 7.10 -1.85
C PRO A 97 19.49 7.60 -0.45
N SER A 98 19.61 6.73 0.56
CA SER A 98 19.36 7.07 1.97
C SER A 98 20.36 8.07 2.55
N GLU A 99 21.53 8.20 1.91
CA GLU A 99 22.57 9.18 2.25
C GLU A 99 22.92 9.99 1.00
N LYS A 100 22.79 11.31 1.09
CA LYS A 100 23.06 12.24 -0.02
C LYS A 100 24.21 13.16 0.34
N PHE A 101 25.17 13.25 -0.57
CA PHE A 101 26.37 14.09 -0.40
C PHE A 101 26.27 15.31 -1.31
N VAL A 102 26.46 16.50 -0.73
CA VAL A 102 26.29 17.78 -1.43
C VAL A 102 27.49 18.69 -1.15
N ARG A 103 27.93 19.44 -2.16
CA ARG A 103 29.02 20.41 -2.01
C ARG A 103 28.50 21.72 -1.41
N PRO A 104 29.30 22.44 -0.60
CA PRO A 104 28.92 23.77 -0.13
C PRO A 104 28.68 24.70 -1.32
N GLY A 105 27.72 25.60 -1.18
CA GLY A 105 27.32 26.55 -2.21
C GLY A 105 26.47 25.96 -3.34
N SER A 106 26.43 24.63 -3.50
CA SER A 106 25.53 23.99 -4.48
C SER A 106 24.09 23.90 -3.98
N THR A 107 23.15 23.72 -4.91
CA THR A 107 21.74 23.49 -4.61
C THR A 107 21.50 22.07 -4.10
N LEU A 108 20.97 21.93 -2.88
CA LEU A 108 20.36 20.67 -2.42
C LEU A 108 18.90 20.66 -2.88
N GLN A 109 18.49 19.57 -3.52
CA GLN A 109 17.10 19.33 -3.87
C GLN A 109 16.68 17.94 -3.38
N LEU A 110 15.55 17.86 -2.70
CA LEU A 110 14.93 16.62 -2.25
C LEU A 110 13.50 16.55 -2.80
N HIS A 111 13.14 15.41 -3.35
CA HIS A 111 11.80 15.14 -3.87
C HIS A 111 11.17 14.04 -3.05
N CYS A 112 9.99 14.30 -2.51
CA CYS A 112 9.20 13.33 -1.78
C CYS A 112 7.94 12.99 -2.57
N LEU A 113 7.62 11.71 -2.69
CA LEU A 113 6.41 11.20 -3.32
C LEU A 113 5.70 10.21 -2.40
N VAL A 114 4.41 10.41 -2.16
CA VAL A 114 3.58 9.43 -1.42
C VAL A 114 3.11 8.34 -2.36
N LYS A 115 3.60 7.12 -2.15
CA LYS A 115 3.19 5.94 -2.91
C LYS A 115 2.14 5.15 -2.13
N LYS A 116 1.34 4.38 -2.88
CA LYS A 116 0.40 3.40 -2.31
C LYS A 116 -0.65 4.03 -1.37
N SER A 117 -1.00 5.29 -1.61
CA SER A 117 -2.15 5.94 -0.97
C SER A 117 -3.34 5.94 -1.94
N THR A 118 -4.55 5.69 -1.45
CA THR A 118 -5.81 5.88 -2.20
C THR A 118 -6.38 7.27 -2.05
N GLU A 119 -6.03 7.96 -0.98
CA GLU A 119 -6.56 9.27 -0.62
C GLU A 119 -5.47 10.33 -0.73
N GLN A 120 -5.90 11.55 -1.05
CA GLN A 120 -5.01 12.70 -1.02
C GLN A 120 -4.57 12.98 0.43
N PRO A 121 -3.25 13.17 0.69
CA PRO A 121 -2.79 13.63 1.98
C PRO A 121 -3.30 15.05 2.25
N SER A 122 -3.74 15.30 3.48
CA SER A 122 -4.10 16.65 3.96
C SER A 122 -2.88 17.57 4.15
N PHE A 123 -1.69 17.00 4.38
CA PHE A 123 -0.44 17.74 4.43
C PHE A 123 0.75 16.90 4.00
N LEU A 124 1.82 17.58 3.59
CA LEU A 124 3.16 17.05 3.36
C LEU A 124 4.18 18.01 4.00
N PHE A 125 4.87 17.56 5.04
CA PHE A 125 5.81 18.37 5.80
C PHE A 125 7.23 17.83 5.72
N TRP A 126 8.17 18.76 5.75
CA TRP A 126 9.60 18.52 5.83
C TRP A 126 10.11 18.87 7.21
N PHE A 127 10.85 17.94 7.80
CA PHE A 127 11.55 18.13 9.05
C PHE A 127 13.05 18.01 8.82
N HIS A 128 13.81 18.91 9.44
CA HIS A 128 15.27 18.82 9.53
C HIS A 128 15.65 18.69 11.00
N ASN A 129 16.30 17.58 11.35
CA ASN A 129 16.67 17.25 12.74
C ASN A 129 15.48 17.40 13.73
N SER A 130 14.32 16.87 13.33
CA SER A 130 13.06 16.92 14.10
C SER A 130 12.39 18.30 14.24
N ARG A 131 12.90 19.35 13.58
CA ARG A 131 12.23 20.65 13.46
C ARG A 131 11.56 20.79 12.10
N MET A 132 10.29 21.20 12.08
CA MET A 132 9.58 21.49 10.83
C MET A 132 10.17 22.72 10.14
N ILE A 133 10.45 22.63 8.83
CA ILE A 133 11.14 23.66 8.05
C ILE A 133 10.34 24.19 6.84
N ASN A 134 9.08 23.78 6.67
CA ASN A 134 8.23 24.19 5.53
C ASN A 134 8.13 25.70 5.31
N TYR A 135 8.23 26.49 6.38
CA TYR A 135 8.08 27.95 6.36
C TYR A 135 9.33 28.68 6.88
N ASP A 136 10.47 27.98 6.93
CA ASP A 136 11.69 28.51 7.55
C ASP A 136 12.51 29.37 6.57
N VAL A 137 12.14 30.64 6.50
CA VAL A 137 12.82 31.64 5.65
C VAL A 137 14.26 31.89 6.13
N GLU A 138 14.54 31.77 7.43
CA GLU A 138 15.87 32.02 8.00
C GLU A 138 16.90 30.98 7.55
N GLN A 139 16.47 29.73 7.40
CA GLN A 139 17.32 28.69 6.83
C GLN A 139 17.47 28.80 5.31
N GLY A 140 16.64 29.59 4.62
CA GLY A 140 16.70 29.76 3.17
C GLY A 140 16.24 28.50 2.42
N VAL A 141 15.26 27.80 2.99
CA VAL A 141 14.64 26.61 2.40
C VAL A 141 13.41 27.05 1.60
N ASN A 142 13.28 26.52 0.39
CA ASN A 142 12.09 26.66 -0.43
C ASN A 142 11.37 25.32 -0.50
N VAL A 143 10.10 25.28 -0.11
CA VAL A 143 9.26 24.09 -0.21
C VAL A 143 8.11 24.34 -1.17
N SER A 144 7.99 23.49 -2.19
CA SER A 144 6.87 23.46 -3.12
C SER A 144 6.12 22.15 -2.94
N THR A 145 4.83 22.20 -2.65
CA THR A 145 4.03 21.00 -2.35
C THR A 145 2.80 20.95 -3.24
N ASP A 146 2.60 19.81 -3.90
CA ASP A 146 1.40 19.50 -4.67
C ASP A 146 0.71 18.29 -4.01
N LEU A 147 -0.35 18.57 -3.25
CA LEU A 147 -1.13 17.52 -2.60
C LEU A 147 -1.89 16.65 -3.60
N MET A 148 -2.24 17.17 -4.80
CA MET A 148 -2.98 16.43 -5.83
C MET A 148 -2.08 15.40 -6.49
N ALA A 149 -0.86 15.81 -6.83
CA ALA A 149 0.20 14.93 -7.30
C ALA A 149 0.85 14.11 -6.17
N ARG A 150 0.55 14.43 -4.91
CA ARG A 150 1.07 13.77 -3.69
C ARG A 150 2.58 13.83 -3.59
N GLU A 151 3.13 14.96 -4.01
CA GLU A 151 4.56 15.21 -4.01
C GLU A 151 4.93 16.52 -3.34
N SER A 152 6.17 16.59 -2.86
CA SER A 152 6.74 17.78 -2.27
C SER A 152 8.22 17.88 -2.64
N TRP A 153 8.64 19.07 -3.04
CA TRP A 153 9.99 19.44 -3.39
C TRP A 153 10.55 20.37 -2.32
N LEU A 154 11.69 19.99 -1.75
CA LEU A 154 12.49 20.83 -0.87
C LEU A 154 13.77 21.24 -1.59
N GLU A 155 14.04 22.53 -1.61
CA GLU A 155 15.23 23.11 -2.23
C GLU A 155 15.97 24.02 -1.24
N VAL A 156 17.29 23.87 -1.21
CA VAL A 156 18.22 24.76 -0.50
C VAL A 156 19.20 25.29 -1.55
N PRO A 157 19.01 26.52 -2.09
CA PRO A 157 19.80 27.02 -3.22
C PRO A 157 21.29 27.13 -2.96
N ARG A 158 21.69 27.43 -1.71
CA ARG A 158 23.09 27.51 -1.29
C ARG A 158 23.31 26.66 -0.05
N ALA A 159 23.63 25.39 -0.25
CA ALA A 159 23.92 24.44 0.80
C ALA A 159 25.16 24.89 1.62
N SER A 160 25.15 24.63 2.92
CA SER A 160 26.23 24.95 3.85
C SER A 160 26.18 23.98 5.02
N GLY A 161 27.23 23.92 5.85
CA GLY A 161 27.32 22.92 6.93
C GLY A 161 26.10 22.87 7.87
N ARG A 162 25.39 23.99 8.06
CA ARG A 162 24.16 24.07 8.88
C ARG A 162 22.99 23.24 8.33
N HIS A 163 22.97 23.00 7.03
CA HIS A 163 21.93 22.22 6.36
C HIS A 163 22.27 20.71 6.35
N SER A 164 23.37 20.28 6.97
CA SER A 164 23.65 18.85 7.13
C SER A 164 22.73 18.26 8.20
N GLY A 165 22.33 17.00 8.03
CA GLY A 165 21.52 16.29 9.01
C GLY A 165 20.44 15.43 8.39
N ASN A 166 19.50 15.01 9.23
CA ASN A 166 18.41 14.13 8.83
C ASN A 166 17.21 14.94 8.33
N TYR A 167 16.84 14.71 7.08
CA TYR A 167 15.64 15.26 6.46
C TYR A 167 14.55 14.19 6.44
N THR A 168 13.38 14.52 6.98
CA THR A 168 12.21 13.64 7.00
C THR A 168 11.07 14.27 6.22
N CYS A 169 10.47 13.51 5.31
CA CYS A 169 9.22 13.86 4.65
C CYS A 169 8.08 13.07 5.32
N GLU A 170 7.09 13.79 5.85
CA GLU A 170 5.96 13.24 6.58
C GLU A 170 4.65 13.67 5.91
N ALA A 171 3.77 12.68 5.66
CA ALA A 171 2.43 12.90 5.13
C ALA A 171 1.39 12.46 6.15
N SER A 172 0.20 13.05 6.10
CA SER A 172 -0.84 12.74 7.10
C SER A 172 -1.37 11.31 7.05
N ASN A 173 -1.33 10.67 5.87
CA ASN A 173 -1.88 9.33 5.64
C ASN A 173 -0.84 8.32 5.16
N ALA A 174 0.44 8.53 5.47
CA ALA A 174 1.51 7.64 5.03
C ALA A 174 2.67 7.59 6.02
N THR A 175 3.38 6.46 6.06
CA THR A 175 4.60 6.34 6.87
C THR A 175 5.69 7.29 6.33
N PRO A 176 6.43 8.01 7.19
CA PRO A 176 7.42 9.00 6.76
C PRO A 176 8.67 8.38 6.14
N ALA A 177 9.31 9.10 5.23
CA ALA A 177 10.61 8.76 4.65
C ALA A 177 11.70 9.68 5.18
N ARG A 178 12.93 9.16 5.25
CA ARG A 178 14.09 9.88 5.79
C ARG A 178 15.31 9.76 4.87
N VAL A 179 16.10 10.83 4.79
CA VAL A 179 17.38 10.86 4.09
C VAL A 179 18.37 11.65 4.92
N PHE A 180 19.59 11.15 5.05
CA PHE A 180 20.66 11.89 5.71
C PHE A 180 21.45 12.67 4.66
N VAL A 181 21.63 13.97 4.88
CA VAL A 181 22.36 14.86 3.96
C VAL A 181 23.68 15.28 4.59
N HIS A 182 24.78 14.98 3.89
CA HIS A 182 26.13 15.39 4.22
C HIS A 182 26.55 16.57 3.35
N ILE A 183 26.97 17.67 3.98
CA ILE A 183 27.54 18.83 3.28
C ILE A 183 28.99 18.98 3.71
N PHE A 184 29.91 18.67 2.81
CA PHE A 184 31.35 18.68 3.10
C PHE A 184 31.90 20.09 3.06
N ASN A 185 32.50 20.61 4.12
CA ASN A 185 33.33 21.81 3.98
C ASN A 185 34.58 21.46 3.17
N GLY A 186 34.62 21.77 1.88
CA GLY A 186 35.78 22.06 1.01
C GLY A 186 37.04 21.17 0.97
N ASP A 187 37.32 20.36 1.99
CA ASP A 187 38.67 19.96 2.37
C ASP A 187 38.89 18.44 2.27
N ASN A 188 37.87 17.66 1.85
CA ASN A 188 38.00 16.22 1.64
C ASN A 188 37.83 15.84 0.16
N PRO A 189 38.94 15.70 -0.61
CA PRO A 189 38.90 15.26 -2.01
C PRO A 189 38.67 13.74 -2.18
N ALA A 190 38.44 12.99 -1.09
CA ALA A 190 38.48 11.53 -1.08
C ALA A 190 37.24 10.81 -1.65
N ALA A 191 36.22 11.51 -2.15
CA ALA A 191 35.01 10.89 -2.71
C ALA A 191 34.92 10.98 -4.26
N MET A 192 36.04 11.26 -4.95
CA MET A 192 36.11 11.34 -6.43
C MET A 192 36.90 10.19 -7.08
N GLN A 193 36.85 8.99 -6.51
CA GLN A 193 37.47 7.78 -7.06
C GLN A 193 36.41 6.66 -6.99
N HIS A 194 35.95 5.98 -8.04
CA HIS A 194 36.51 5.69 -9.35
C HIS A 194 35.41 5.65 -10.43
N SER A 195 35.70 6.24 -11.58
CA SER A 195 35.21 5.75 -12.88
C SER A 195 36.44 5.50 -13.73
N LEU A 196 36.62 4.27 -14.23
CA LEU A 196 37.16 3.97 -15.56
C LEU A 196 37.20 2.45 -15.83
N ALA A 197 36.64 2.12 -17.00
CA ALA A 197 37.09 1.13 -17.97
C ALA A 197 36.88 -0.38 -17.71
N SER A 198 35.86 -0.86 -18.42
CA SER A 198 35.78 -2.12 -19.17
C SER A 198 37.07 -2.90 -19.47
N SER A 199 36.98 -4.23 -19.38
CA SER A 199 37.43 -5.15 -20.45
C SER A 199 36.69 -6.49 -20.39
N PRO A 200 36.51 -7.18 -21.53
CA PRO A 200 35.61 -8.32 -21.67
C PRO A 200 36.36 -9.65 -21.50
N SER A 201 35.71 -10.66 -20.91
CA SER A 201 36.00 -12.06 -21.26
C SER A 201 34.80 -12.95 -20.95
N VAL A 202 34.32 -13.56 -22.02
CA VAL A 202 33.48 -14.76 -22.10
C VAL A 202 33.86 -15.84 -21.08
N ILE A 203 32.86 -16.53 -20.52
CA ILE A 203 32.71 -17.99 -20.58
C ILE A 203 31.26 -18.32 -20.20
N ALA A 204 30.67 -19.14 -21.06
CA ALA A 204 29.31 -19.63 -20.98
C ALA A 204 29.02 -20.35 -19.66
N CYS A 205 27.84 -20.11 -19.10
CA CYS A 205 27.21 -21.04 -18.19
C CYS A 205 25.74 -21.20 -18.59
N SER A 206 25.52 -22.08 -19.56
CA SER A 206 24.21 -22.60 -19.92
C SER A 206 23.68 -23.45 -18.76
N ALA A 207 22.74 -22.90 -17.99
CA ALA A 207 21.95 -23.65 -17.03
C ALA A 207 20.46 -23.42 -17.34
N LEU A 208 19.83 -24.53 -17.73
CA LEU A 208 18.42 -24.73 -18.03
C LEU A 208 17.48 -23.98 -17.07
N MET A 209 16.81 -22.94 -17.56
CA MET A 209 15.60 -22.42 -16.91
C MET A 209 14.43 -23.27 -17.38
N THR A 210 14.09 -24.27 -16.56
CA THR A 210 12.85 -25.02 -16.70
C THR A 210 11.67 -24.07 -16.61
N LEU A 211 10.82 -24.08 -17.64
CA LEU A 211 9.58 -23.32 -17.72
C LEU A 211 8.61 -23.84 -16.66
N SER A 212 8.55 -23.23 -15.48
CA SER A 212 7.46 -23.52 -14.54
C SER A 212 6.22 -22.82 -15.06
N THR A 213 5.36 -23.56 -15.77
CA THR A 213 3.98 -23.16 -15.96
C THR A 213 3.30 -23.20 -14.60
N ALA A 214 3.33 -22.08 -13.89
CA ALA A 214 2.45 -21.90 -12.75
C ALA A 214 1.02 -21.94 -13.28
N LEU A 215 0.34 -23.07 -13.06
CA LEU A 215 -1.11 -23.12 -13.08
C LEU A 215 -1.58 -22.17 -11.98
N LYS A 216 -1.70 -20.88 -12.32
CA LYS A 216 -2.42 -19.92 -11.49
C LYS A 216 -3.86 -20.42 -11.48
N LEU A 217 -4.21 -21.25 -10.50
CA LEU A 217 -5.55 -21.22 -9.94
C LEU A 217 -5.90 -19.74 -9.83
N ALA A 218 -6.97 -19.30 -10.49
CA ALA A 218 -7.37 -17.91 -10.59
C ALA A 218 -7.81 -17.41 -9.20
N LEU A 219 -6.83 -17.23 -8.31
CA LEU A 219 -6.97 -16.51 -7.07
C LEU A 219 -7.03 -15.05 -7.46
N GLN A 220 -8.20 -14.46 -7.23
CA GLN A 220 -8.39 -13.05 -7.47
C GLN A 220 -7.64 -12.30 -6.38
N HIS A 221 -6.52 -11.66 -6.74
CA HIS A 221 -5.79 -10.77 -5.85
C HIS A 221 -6.54 -9.45 -5.78
N VAL A 222 -6.95 -9.07 -4.57
CA VAL A 222 -7.58 -7.78 -4.31
C VAL A 222 -6.61 -6.96 -3.48
N TYR A 223 -6.14 -5.85 -4.05
CA TYR A 223 -5.29 -4.90 -3.36
C TYR A 223 -6.17 -3.87 -2.66
N VAL A 224 -6.00 -3.74 -1.35
CA VAL A 224 -6.63 -2.66 -0.57
C VAL A 224 -5.54 -1.87 0.12
N TYR A 225 -5.59 -0.56 -0.05
CA TYR A 225 -4.65 0.34 0.59
C TYR A 225 -5.17 0.67 1.97
N ALA A 226 -4.34 0.45 2.98
CA ALA A 226 -4.65 0.84 4.35
C ALA A 226 -4.55 2.38 4.43
N GLY A 227 -5.68 3.04 4.68
CA GLY A 227 -5.67 4.43 5.15
C GLY A 227 -5.12 4.44 6.57
N SER A 228 -4.08 5.26 6.80
CA SER A 228 -3.55 5.52 8.15
C SER A 228 -4.49 6.44 8.91
#